data_AF-A0A523WEF7-F1
#
_entry.id   AF-A0A523WEF7-F1
#
_cell.length_a   1.000
_cell.length_b   1.000
_cell.length_c   1.000
_cell.angle_alpha   90.00
_cell.angle_beta   90.00
_cell.angle_gamma   90.00
#
_symmetry.space_group_name_H-M   'P 1'
#
loop_
_entity.id
_entity.type
_entity.pdbx_description
1 polymer ?
#
loop_
_entity_poly.entity_id
_entity_poly.type
_entity_poly.pdbx_seq_one_letter_code
_entity_poly.pdbx_strand_id
1 'polypeptide(L)'
;LGAKRQRRLVPTEWSITAIDDILGRAIHKKILDYPWINDFMIFGHKALANNVQILLFPSSWMFEAQEAWLVSPNAVPGVNYELVHGRRSYASDLAGAYYAARLPVLEYLKQIRRQAGALVLMEVYPEWIPLGVWRFREICREALRRQPLSFNTLEAALGEIGKKLKLPLGRWLERSEILPWLKSQTRLTNFLPS
;
A
#
# COMPACT_ATOMS: atom_id res chain seq x y z
N LEU A 1 15.72 -9.54 46.20
CA LEU A 1 14.44 -8.80 46.03
C LEU A 1 14.58 -7.97 44.75
N GLY A 2 14.21 -8.42 43.55
CA GLY A 2 12.87 -8.81 43.12
C GLY A 2 12.34 -7.74 42.14
N ALA A 3 13.08 -7.46 41.05
CA ALA A 3 12.67 -6.46 40.05
C ALA A 3 11.46 -6.98 39.26
N LYS A 4 10.27 -6.48 39.58
CA LYS A 4 9.04 -6.69 38.81
C LYS A 4 9.23 -6.07 37.42
N ARG A 5 9.62 -6.90 36.45
CA ARG A 5 9.48 -6.63 35.02
C ARG A 5 8.00 -6.37 34.75
N GLN A 6 7.62 -5.11 34.57
CA GLN A 6 6.34 -4.74 33.98
C GLN A 6 6.32 -5.28 32.54
N ARG A 7 5.83 -6.50 32.37
CA ARG A 7 5.36 -6.97 31.07
C ARG A 7 4.10 -6.17 30.77
N ARG A 8 4.23 -5.05 30.04
CA ARG A 8 3.08 -4.46 29.34
C ARG A 8 2.57 -5.55 28.40
N LEU A 9 1.39 -6.09 28.70
CA LEU A 9 0.63 -6.88 27.76
C LEU A 9 0.27 -5.92 26.61
N VAL A 10 1.09 -5.95 25.57
CA VAL A 10 0.80 -5.31 24.31
C VAL A 10 -0.38 -6.09 23.73
N PRO A 11 -1.55 -5.47 23.48
CA PRO A 11 -2.67 -6.17 22.86
C PRO A 11 -2.19 -6.92 21.61
N THR A 12 -2.69 -8.13 21.37
CA THR A 12 -2.23 -9.01 20.29
C THR A 12 -2.20 -8.32 18.92
N GLU A 13 -3.12 -7.40 18.66
CA GLU A 13 -3.16 -6.56 17.46
C GLU A 13 -1.87 -5.74 17.25
N TRP A 14 -1.33 -5.16 18.32
CA TRP A 14 -0.09 -4.37 18.29
C TRP A 14 1.13 -5.25 18.08
N SER A 15 1.08 -6.52 18.52
CA SER A 15 2.14 -7.49 18.26
C SER A 15 2.19 -7.88 16.77
N ILE A 16 1.04 -8.05 16.12
CA ILE A 16 0.96 -8.36 14.69
C ILE A 16 1.52 -7.21 13.86
N THR A 17 1.07 -5.98 14.12
CA THR A 17 1.57 -4.80 13.42
C THR A 17 3.07 -4.58 13.64
N ALA A 18 3.57 -4.81 14.85
CA ALA A 18 5.01 -4.72 15.13
C ALA A 18 5.83 -5.76 14.35
N ILE A 19 5.32 -6.99 14.21
CA ILE A 19 5.95 -8.03 13.39
C ILE A 19 5.96 -7.62 11.91
N ASP A 20 4.83 -7.13 11.39
CA ASP A 20 4.73 -6.69 9.99
C ASP A 20 5.72 -5.54 9.70
N ASP A 21 5.87 -4.59 10.62
CA ASP A 21 6.84 -3.49 10.51
C ASP A 21 8.30 -3.98 10.56
N ILE A 22 8.65 -4.89 11.47
CA ILE A 22 10.00 -5.47 11.56
C ILE A 22 10.36 -6.21 10.26
N LEU A 23 9.48 -7.09 9.79
CA LEU A 23 9.68 -7.84 8.55
C LEU A 23 9.75 -6.90 7.34
N GLY A 24 8.83 -5.94 7.28
CA GLY A 24 8.78 -4.94 6.22
C GLY A 24 10.05 -4.09 6.15
N ARG A 25 10.61 -3.65 7.27
CA ARG A 25 11.88 -2.90 7.28
C ARG A 25 13.07 -3.73 6.81
N ALA A 26 13.12 -5.01 7.18
CA ALA A 26 14.18 -5.91 6.74
C ALA A 26 14.13 -6.16 5.22
N ILE A 27 12.93 -6.26 4.63
CA ILE A 27 12.76 -6.43 3.18
C ILE A 27 13.02 -5.11 2.44
N HIS A 28 12.51 -3.99 2.95
CA HIS A 28 12.68 -2.66 2.36
C HIS A 28 14.17 -2.37 2.07
N LYS A 29 15.05 -2.59 3.04
CA LYS A 29 16.51 -2.40 2.86
C LYS A 29 17.09 -3.20 1.69
N LYS A 30 16.53 -4.37 1.36
CA LYS A 30 17.02 -5.24 0.28
C LYS A 30 16.54 -4.79 -1.09
N ILE A 31 15.32 -4.25 -1.18
CA ILE A 31 14.73 -3.89 -2.48
C ILE A 31 15.26 -2.56 -3.02
N LEU A 32 15.83 -1.70 -2.17
CA LEU A 32 16.38 -0.42 -2.59
C LEU A 32 17.50 -0.55 -3.62
N ASP A 33 18.22 -1.68 -3.61
CA ASP A 33 19.31 -1.98 -4.55
C ASP A 33 18.81 -2.66 -5.86
N TYR A 34 17.51 -2.93 -5.98
CA TYR A 34 16.95 -3.60 -7.16
C TYR A 34 16.57 -2.61 -8.26
N PRO A 35 16.68 -3.02 -9.53
CA PRO A 35 16.21 -2.20 -10.65
C PRO A 35 14.70 -2.00 -10.56
N TRP A 36 14.23 -0.87 -11.10
CA TRP A 36 12.81 -0.54 -11.08
C TRP A 36 12.02 -1.49 -12.01
N ILE A 37 10.73 -1.61 -11.76
CA ILE A 37 9.80 -2.11 -12.78
C ILE A 37 9.71 -1.11 -13.95
N ASN A 38 9.33 -1.60 -15.13
CA ASN A 38 9.24 -0.77 -16.34
C ASN A 38 7.82 -0.25 -16.60
N ASP A 39 6.81 -0.99 -16.12
CA ASP A 39 5.40 -0.75 -16.43
C ASP A 39 4.59 -0.44 -15.16
N PHE A 40 3.42 0.16 -15.35
CA PHE A 40 2.40 0.28 -14.32
C PHE A 40 1.65 -1.05 -14.19
N MET A 41 1.64 -1.65 -13.01
CA MET A 41 1.08 -2.97 -12.78
C MET A 41 -0.07 -2.89 -11.77
N ILE A 42 -1.25 -3.37 -12.16
CA ILE A 42 -2.43 -3.42 -11.28
C ILE A 42 -2.66 -4.85 -10.81
N PHE A 43 -2.81 -4.99 -9.49
CA PHE A 43 -3.30 -6.19 -8.84
C PHE A 43 -4.58 -5.85 -8.08
N GLY A 44 -5.44 -6.85 -7.88
CA GLY A 44 -6.63 -6.63 -7.07
C GLY A 44 -7.28 -7.91 -6.59
N HIS A 45 -7.89 -7.84 -5.42
CA HIS A 45 -8.67 -8.94 -4.86
C HIS A 45 -9.80 -8.42 -3.97
N LYS A 46 -10.93 -9.13 -4.01
CA LYS A 46 -12.12 -8.86 -3.19
C LYS A 46 -12.38 -10.07 -2.33
N ALA A 47 -12.39 -9.89 -1.02
CA ALA A 47 -12.74 -10.93 -0.06
C ALA A 47 -13.21 -10.30 1.25
N LEU A 48 -14.02 -11.03 2.02
CA LEU A 48 -14.46 -10.62 3.37
C LEU A 48 -15.11 -9.22 3.40
N ALA A 49 -15.88 -8.89 2.36
CA ALA A 49 -16.48 -7.56 2.15
C ALA A 49 -15.46 -6.40 2.15
N ASN A 50 -14.23 -6.68 1.72
CA ASN A 50 -13.21 -5.70 1.43
C ASN A 50 -12.80 -5.81 -0.05
N ASN A 51 -12.38 -4.70 -0.63
CA ASN A 51 -11.81 -4.64 -1.98
C ASN A 51 -10.45 -3.95 -1.90
N VAL A 52 -9.40 -4.64 -2.35
CA VAL A 52 -8.05 -4.09 -2.40
C VAL A 52 -7.60 -3.97 -3.84
N GLN A 53 -7.15 -2.79 -4.25
CA GLN A 53 -6.50 -2.52 -5.52
C GLN A 53 -5.09 -2.01 -5.24
N ILE A 54 -4.09 -2.60 -5.91
CA ILE A 54 -2.67 -2.26 -5.75
C ILE A 54 -2.16 -1.81 -7.11
N LEU A 55 -1.59 -0.61 -7.15
CA LEU A 55 -0.84 -0.09 -8.29
C LEU A 55 0.64 -0.09 -7.94
N LEU A 56 1.44 -0.82 -8.70
CA LEU A 56 2.89 -0.64 -8.72
C LEU A 56 3.27 0.24 -9.91
N PHE A 57 4.24 1.13 -9.74
CA PHE A 57 4.70 2.03 -10.80
C PHE A 57 6.22 2.25 -10.80
N PRO A 58 6.81 2.56 -11.97
CA PRO A 58 8.25 2.76 -12.12
C PRO A 58 8.77 3.94 -11.29
N SER A 59 9.44 3.66 -10.17
CA SER A 59 10.10 4.65 -9.32
C SER A 59 10.95 3.98 -8.24
N SER A 60 11.74 4.77 -7.52
CA SER A 60 12.28 4.36 -6.24
C SER A 60 11.16 4.06 -5.24
N TRP A 61 11.47 3.28 -4.21
CA TRP A 61 10.46 2.89 -3.22
C TRP A 61 9.72 4.10 -2.66
N MET A 62 8.40 4.05 -2.76
CA MET A 62 7.47 4.91 -2.06
C MET A 62 6.20 4.10 -1.90
N PHE A 63 5.51 4.28 -0.79
CA PHE A 63 4.34 3.46 -0.49
C PHE A 63 3.25 4.32 0.14
N GLU A 64 2.07 4.26 -0.43
CA GLU A 64 0.86 4.88 0.11
C GLU A 64 -0.23 3.82 0.24
N ALA A 65 -0.85 3.78 1.42
CA ALA A 65 -2.08 3.04 1.63
C ALA A 65 -3.20 4.01 1.97
N GLN A 66 -4.34 3.83 1.30
CA GLN A 66 -5.57 4.55 1.58
C GLN A 66 -6.67 3.56 1.97
N GLU A 67 -7.43 3.89 3.01
CA GLU A 67 -8.56 3.09 3.49
C GLU A 67 -9.83 3.95 3.52
N ALA A 68 -10.90 3.46 2.87
CA ALA A 68 -12.20 4.10 2.87
C ALA A 68 -13.28 3.14 3.37
N TRP A 69 -14.00 3.58 4.40
CA TRP A 69 -15.14 2.89 4.95
C TRP A 69 -16.40 3.34 4.22
N LEU A 70 -16.97 2.48 3.39
CA LEU A 70 -18.12 2.80 2.52
C LEU A 70 -19.45 2.69 3.25
N VAL A 71 -19.51 3.24 4.47
CA VAL A 71 -20.74 3.42 5.25
C VAL A 71 -21.58 4.59 4.73
N SER A 72 -21.00 5.44 3.89
CA SER A 72 -21.69 6.55 3.21
C SER A 72 -21.12 6.75 1.80
N PRO A 73 -21.89 7.34 0.86
CA PRO A 73 -21.42 7.63 -0.50
C PRO A 73 -20.31 8.70 -0.55
N ASN A 74 -20.10 9.43 0.55
CA ASN A 74 -19.12 10.52 0.67
C ASN A 74 -17.91 10.14 1.55
N ALA A 75 -17.60 8.85 1.65
CA ALA A 75 -16.46 8.37 2.41
C ALA A 75 -15.17 9.11 1.99
N VAL A 76 -14.43 9.60 2.98
CA VAL A 76 -13.13 10.25 2.79
C VAL A 76 -12.05 9.23 3.14
N PRO A 77 -11.18 8.84 2.20
CA PRO A 77 -10.09 7.94 2.50
C PRO A 77 -9.14 8.51 3.56
N GLY A 78 -8.84 7.72 4.59
CA GLY A 78 -7.68 7.94 5.44
C GLY A 78 -6.41 7.56 4.68
N VAL A 79 -5.30 8.26 4.92
CA VAL A 79 -4.07 8.07 4.14
C VAL A 79 -2.84 7.96 5.03
N ASN A 80 -2.00 6.97 4.77
CA ASN A 80 -0.63 6.96 5.25
C ASN A 80 0.33 6.62 4.13
N TYR A 81 1.43 7.36 4.07
CA TYR A 81 2.43 7.22 3.03
C TYR A 81 3.86 7.33 3.55
N GLU A 82 4.80 6.79 2.80
CA GLU A 82 6.23 6.99 2.97
C GLU A 82 6.91 7.15 1.60
N LEU A 83 8.04 7.86 1.61
CA LEU A 83 8.90 8.02 0.44
C LEU A 83 10.14 7.13 0.57
N VAL A 84 11.16 7.36 -0.25
CA VAL A 84 12.38 6.52 -0.39
C VAL A 84 13.03 6.11 0.94
N HIS A 85 13.13 7.03 1.90
CA HIS A 85 13.80 6.75 3.17
C HIS A 85 12.91 6.03 4.19
N GLY A 86 11.67 5.70 3.83
CA GLY A 86 10.65 5.16 4.72
C GLY A 86 10.22 6.14 5.82
N ARG A 87 9.40 5.65 6.77
CA ARG A 87 8.97 6.43 7.93
C ARG A 87 9.96 6.40 9.11
N ARG A 88 10.10 7.56 9.76
CA ARG A 88 10.79 7.71 11.07
C ARG A 88 9.84 7.58 12.26
N SER A 89 8.54 7.78 12.07
CA SER A 89 7.49 7.73 13.09
C SER A 89 6.38 6.75 12.73
N TYR A 90 5.66 6.26 13.74
CA TYR A 90 4.56 5.31 13.58
C TYR A 90 3.41 5.93 12.77
N ALA A 91 2.70 5.10 12.00
CA ALA A 91 1.55 5.53 11.22
C ALA A 91 0.32 5.78 12.11
N SER A 92 -0.10 7.04 12.25
CA SER A 92 -1.19 7.43 13.17
C SER A 92 -2.60 7.16 12.65
N ASP A 93 -2.82 7.20 11.33
CA ASP A 93 -4.18 7.33 10.76
C ASP A 93 -4.79 6.00 10.28
N LEU A 94 -4.00 5.13 9.64
CA LEU A 94 -4.34 3.77 9.21
C LEU A 94 -3.65 2.69 10.05
N ALA A 95 -2.63 3.08 10.83
CA ALA A 95 -1.78 2.25 11.69
C ALA A 95 -1.59 0.82 11.16
N GLY A 96 -2.35 -0.14 11.69
CA GLY A 96 -2.20 -1.56 11.37
C GLY A 96 -2.54 -1.93 9.93
N ALA A 97 -3.50 -1.28 9.28
CA ALA A 97 -3.87 -1.56 7.89
C ALA A 97 -2.73 -1.17 6.92
N TYR A 98 -2.02 -0.07 7.22
CA TYR A 98 -0.85 0.36 6.47
C TYR A 98 0.25 -0.71 6.46
N TYR A 99 0.67 -1.18 7.64
CA TYR A 99 1.72 -2.21 7.72
C TYR A 99 1.28 -3.55 7.15
N ALA A 100 0.02 -3.93 7.38
CA ALA A 100 -0.57 -5.16 6.83
C ALA A 100 -0.58 -5.15 5.29
N ALA A 101 -0.87 -4.02 4.65
CA ALA A 101 -0.83 -3.88 3.20
C ALA A 101 0.60 -3.73 2.63
N ARG A 102 1.49 -3.06 3.38
CA ARG A 102 2.88 -2.79 2.98
C ARG A 102 3.72 -4.06 2.88
N LEU A 103 3.61 -4.96 3.85
CA LEU A 103 4.44 -6.15 3.91
C LEU A 103 4.30 -7.05 2.65
N PRO A 104 3.09 -7.42 2.19
CA PRO A 104 2.92 -8.23 0.98
C PRO A 104 3.48 -7.57 -0.28
N VAL A 105 3.34 -6.25 -0.43
CA VAL A 105 3.92 -5.51 -1.57
C VAL A 105 5.45 -5.64 -1.57
N LEU A 106 6.08 -5.49 -0.41
CA LEU A 106 7.52 -5.69 -0.27
C LEU A 106 7.94 -7.13 -0.53
N GLU A 107 7.19 -8.11 -0.02
CA GLU A 107 7.41 -9.54 -0.27
C GLU A 107 7.39 -9.83 -1.78
N TYR A 108 6.40 -9.29 -2.50
CA TYR A 108 6.27 -9.42 -3.94
C TYR A 108 7.46 -8.79 -4.69
N LEU A 109 7.79 -7.54 -4.39
CA LEU A 109 8.92 -6.84 -5.03
C LEU A 109 10.26 -7.56 -4.80
N LYS A 110 10.46 -8.08 -3.58
CA LYS A 110 11.62 -8.92 -3.25
C LYS A 110 11.64 -10.20 -4.08
N GLN A 111 10.50 -10.86 -4.24
CA GLN A 111 10.38 -12.10 -5.01
C GLN A 111 10.75 -11.89 -6.48
N ILE A 112 10.24 -10.82 -7.10
CA ILE A 112 10.55 -10.51 -8.51
C ILE A 112 11.90 -9.80 -8.71
N ARG A 113 12.62 -9.53 -7.61
CA ARG A 113 13.88 -8.76 -7.59
C ARG A 113 13.77 -7.44 -8.34
N ARG A 114 12.74 -6.67 -7.98
CA ARG A 114 12.49 -5.32 -8.52
C ARG A 114 12.17 -4.34 -7.39
N GLN A 115 12.26 -3.07 -7.73
CA GLN A 115 11.81 -1.95 -6.93
C GLN A 115 10.66 -1.24 -7.64
N ALA A 116 9.75 -0.63 -6.88
CA ALA A 116 8.67 0.17 -7.42
C ALA A 116 8.13 1.11 -6.33
N GLY A 117 7.43 2.14 -6.77
CA GLY A 117 6.45 2.82 -5.93
C GLY A 117 5.15 2.03 -5.91
N ALA A 118 4.37 2.18 -4.85
CA ALA A 118 3.14 1.43 -4.65
C ALA A 118 2.03 2.29 -4.04
N LEU A 119 0.84 2.23 -4.64
CA LEU A 119 -0.41 2.80 -4.13
C LEU A 119 -1.40 1.67 -3.86
N VAL A 120 -1.85 1.54 -2.62
CA VAL A 120 -2.84 0.53 -2.20
C VAL A 120 -4.13 1.24 -1.79
N LEU A 121 -5.23 0.91 -2.47
CA LEU A 121 -6.56 1.44 -2.21
C LEU A 121 -7.44 0.34 -1.63
N MET A 122 -8.02 0.60 -0.46
CA MET A 122 -8.75 -0.40 0.33
C MET A 122 -10.15 0.09 0.65
N GLU A 123 -11.17 -0.55 0.07
CA GLU A 123 -12.56 -0.31 0.40
C GLU A 123 -13.02 -1.31 1.45
N VAL A 124 -13.65 -0.82 2.51
CA VAL A 124 -14.36 -1.63 3.50
C VAL A 124 -15.86 -1.45 3.27
N TYR A 125 -16.56 -2.52 2.93
CA TYR A 125 -18.00 -2.49 2.69
C TYR A 125 -18.81 -2.74 3.97
N PRO A 126 -20.09 -2.33 4.04
CA PRO A 126 -20.92 -2.48 5.23
C PRO A 126 -21.03 -3.91 5.77
N GLU A 127 -20.86 -4.93 4.91
CA GLU A 127 -20.97 -6.35 5.26
C GLU A 127 -19.67 -6.92 5.89
N TRP A 128 -18.67 -6.09 6.17
CA TRP A 128 -17.40 -6.53 6.74
C TRP A 128 -17.55 -7.09 8.17
N ILE A 129 -16.63 -7.99 8.51
CA ILE A 129 -16.56 -8.64 9.82
C ILE A 129 -15.28 -8.16 10.54
N PRO A 130 -15.32 -7.83 11.85
CA PRO A 130 -14.18 -7.32 12.62
C PRO A 130 -13.14 -8.39 12.91
N LEU A 131 -12.38 -8.74 11.88
CA LEU A 131 -11.30 -9.72 11.94
C LEU A 131 -9.96 -9.10 12.36
N GLY A 132 -9.85 -7.78 12.43
CA GLY A 132 -8.59 -7.06 12.62
C GLY A 132 -7.86 -6.75 11.31
N VAL A 133 -6.70 -6.12 11.40
CA VAL A 133 -5.97 -5.57 10.22
C VAL A 133 -5.28 -6.62 9.37
N TRP A 134 -5.01 -7.83 9.91
CA TRP A 134 -4.36 -8.91 9.19
C TRP A 134 -5.13 -9.34 7.93
N ARG A 135 -6.45 -9.06 7.87
CA ARG A 135 -7.28 -9.29 6.67
C ARG A 135 -6.68 -8.63 5.44
N PHE A 136 -6.18 -7.40 5.55
CA PHE A 136 -5.58 -6.68 4.41
C PHE A 136 -4.29 -7.34 3.96
N ARG A 137 -3.50 -7.90 4.89
CA ARG A 137 -2.29 -8.65 4.56
C ARG A 137 -2.61 -9.85 3.67
N GLU A 138 -3.61 -10.64 4.02
CA GLU A 138 -3.98 -11.82 3.24
C GLU A 138 -4.63 -11.44 1.91
N ILE A 139 -5.51 -10.42 1.88
CA ILE A 139 -6.12 -9.95 0.63
C ILE A 139 -5.04 -9.41 -0.32
N CYS A 140 -4.07 -8.65 0.18
CA CYS A 140 -2.94 -8.17 -0.63
C CYS A 140 -2.09 -9.33 -1.17
N ARG A 141 -1.82 -10.36 -0.36
CA ARG A 141 -1.09 -11.56 -0.83
C ARG A 141 -1.84 -12.29 -1.93
N GLU A 142 -3.14 -12.48 -1.77
CA GLU A 142 -3.98 -13.10 -2.81
C GLU A 142 -4.02 -12.26 -4.09
N ALA A 143 -4.06 -10.92 -3.97
CA ALA A 143 -3.98 -10.03 -5.12
C ALA A 143 -2.63 -10.19 -5.86
N LEU A 144 -1.52 -10.17 -5.13
CA LEU A 144 -0.15 -10.18 -5.68
C LEU A 144 0.30 -11.56 -6.19
N ARG A 145 -0.41 -12.65 -5.85
CA ARG A 145 -0.18 -13.98 -6.44
C ARG A 145 -0.71 -14.11 -7.86
N ARG A 146 -1.63 -13.23 -8.28
CA ARG A 146 -2.27 -13.27 -9.59
C ARG A 146 -1.43 -12.53 -10.62
N GLN A 147 -1.66 -12.85 -11.89
CA GLN A 147 -1.05 -12.10 -12.98
C GLN A 147 -1.59 -10.66 -12.99
N PRO A 148 -0.72 -9.64 -13.03
CA PRO A 148 -1.14 -8.25 -13.06
C PRO A 148 -1.68 -7.85 -14.42
N LEU A 149 -2.48 -6.78 -14.42
CA LEU A 149 -2.74 -6.00 -15.62
C LEU A 149 -1.63 -4.96 -15.76
N SER A 150 -0.95 -4.95 -16.91
CA SER A 150 0.16 -4.03 -17.19
C SER A 150 -0.25 -2.89 -18.11
N PHE A 151 0.27 -1.69 -17.87
CA PHE A 151 0.01 -0.48 -18.62
C PHE A 151 1.29 0.34 -18.79
N ASN A 152 1.37 1.09 -19.88
CA ASN A 152 2.52 1.93 -20.19
C ASN A 152 2.37 3.37 -19.66
N THR A 153 1.17 3.75 -19.20
CA THR A 153 0.89 5.10 -18.69
C THR A 153 0.13 5.07 -17.38
N LEU A 154 0.36 6.08 -16.56
CA LEU A 154 -0.33 6.28 -15.28
C LEU A 154 -1.83 6.47 -15.51
N GLU A 155 -2.22 7.24 -16.53
CA GLU A 155 -3.61 7.56 -16.85
C GLU A 155 -4.40 6.30 -17.21
N ALA A 156 -3.83 5.40 -18.02
CA ALA A 156 -4.48 4.15 -18.38
C ALA A 156 -4.63 3.22 -17.17
N ALA A 157 -3.59 3.14 -16.33
CA ALA A 157 -3.64 2.35 -15.11
C ALA A 157 -4.69 2.89 -14.12
N LEU A 158 -4.71 4.20 -13.87
CA LEU A 158 -5.70 4.85 -13.01
C LEU A 158 -7.12 4.67 -13.55
N GLY A 159 -7.32 4.82 -14.87
CA GLY A 159 -8.61 4.56 -15.52
C GLY A 159 -9.12 3.13 -15.30
N GLU A 160 -8.23 2.14 -15.33
CA GLU A 160 -8.59 0.75 -15.05
C GLU A 160 -8.87 0.48 -13.56
N ILE A 161 -8.09 1.07 -12.64
CA ILE A 161 -8.35 0.99 -11.20
C ILE A 161 -9.73 1.59 -10.87
N GLY A 162 -10.07 2.73 -11.46
CA GLY A 162 -11.34 3.41 -11.23
C GLY A 162 -12.57 2.53 -11.50
N LYS A 163 -12.50 1.64 -12.51
CA LYS A 163 -13.58 0.68 -12.82
C LYS A 163 -13.73 -0.43 -11.76
N LYS A 164 -12.69 -0.68 -10.96
CA LYS A 164 -12.65 -1.75 -9.96
C LYS A 164 -13.09 -1.29 -8.57
N LEU A 165 -13.20 0.02 -8.35
CA LEU A 165 -13.60 0.66 -7.10
C LEU A 165 -15.09 1.03 -7.12
N LYS A 166 -15.73 1.01 -5.96
CA LYS A 166 -17.07 1.59 -5.74
C LYS A 166 -17.00 3.08 -5.43
N LEU A 167 -16.05 3.52 -4.60
CA LEU A 167 -15.82 4.93 -4.31
C LEU A 167 -15.17 5.59 -5.55
N PRO A 168 -15.73 6.69 -6.08
CA PRO A 168 -15.19 7.35 -7.26
C PRO A 168 -13.69 7.64 -7.14
N LEU A 169 -12.94 7.31 -8.18
CA LEU A 169 -11.48 7.43 -8.20
C LEU A 169 -10.99 8.81 -7.75
N GLY A 170 -11.68 9.89 -8.15
CA GLY A 170 -11.35 11.27 -7.77
C GLY A 170 -11.17 11.47 -6.26
N ARG A 171 -11.97 10.81 -5.42
CA ARG A 171 -11.87 10.88 -3.95
C ARG A 171 -10.55 10.35 -3.41
N TRP A 172 -9.99 9.32 -4.05
CA TRP A 172 -8.69 8.76 -3.70
C TRP A 172 -7.55 9.66 -4.19
N LEU A 173 -7.68 10.18 -5.41
CA LEU A 173 -6.68 11.05 -6.01
C LEU A 173 -6.54 12.38 -5.25
N GLU A 174 -7.66 12.95 -4.79
CA GLU A 174 -7.69 14.17 -3.95
C GLU A 174 -6.91 14.01 -2.64
N ARG A 175 -6.82 12.79 -2.13
CA ARG A 175 -6.15 12.48 -0.86
C ARG A 175 -4.72 11.95 -1.04
N SER A 176 -4.30 11.70 -2.28
CA SER A 176 -3.01 11.07 -2.54
C SER A 176 -1.85 12.03 -2.30
N GLU A 177 -0.84 11.54 -1.61
CA GLU A 177 0.37 12.27 -1.25
C GLU A 177 1.51 11.90 -2.19
N ILE A 178 1.57 10.67 -2.73
CA ILE A 178 2.65 10.21 -3.63
C ILE A 178 2.39 10.52 -5.11
N LEU A 179 1.13 10.61 -5.56
CA LEU A 179 0.82 10.87 -6.97
C LEU A 179 1.31 12.24 -7.48
N PRO A 180 1.26 13.33 -6.69
CA PRO A 180 1.88 14.60 -7.09
C PRO A 180 3.39 14.47 -7.35
N TRP A 181 4.12 13.69 -6.53
CA TRP A 181 5.54 13.43 -6.72
C TRP A 181 5.79 12.69 -8.03
N LEU A 182 5.04 11.63 -8.29
CA LEU A 182 5.16 10.86 -9.53
C LEU A 182 4.96 11.73 -10.77
N LYS A 183 3.91 12.57 -10.77
CA LYS A 183 3.63 13.51 -11.87
C LYS A 183 4.73 14.57 -12.04
N SER A 184 5.33 15.03 -10.96
CA SER A 184 6.44 15.99 -11.02
C SER A 184 7.72 15.37 -11.59
N GLN A 185 7.99 14.10 -11.26
CA GLN A 185 9.17 13.37 -11.74
C GLN A 185 9.08 13.06 -13.24
N THR A 186 7.91 12.65 -13.75
CA THR A 186 7.71 12.44 -15.20
C THR A 186 7.98 13.72 -16.00
N ARG A 187 7.68 14.90 -15.43
CA ARG A 187 8.00 16.17 -16.08
C ARG A 187 9.51 16.39 -16.16
N LEU A 188 10.26 16.14 -15.08
CA LEU A 188 11.72 16.29 -15.04
C LEU A 188 12.45 15.37 -16.02
N THR A 189 12.00 14.13 -16.18
CA THR A 189 12.61 13.19 -17.14
C THR A 189 12.45 13.62 -18.60
N ASN A 190 11.40 14.39 -18.92
CA ASN A 190 11.21 14.94 -20.26
C ASN A 190 12.17 16.10 -20.61
N PHE A 191 12.92 16.61 -19.62
CA PHE A 191 13.86 17.73 -19.80
C PHE A 191 15.34 17.32 -19.85
N LEU A 192 15.67 16.04 -19.73
CA LEU A 192 17.03 15.56 -19.94
C LEU A 192 17.18 15.07 -21.39
N PRO A 193 18.06 15.67 -22.21
CA PRO A 193 18.32 15.17 -23.54
C PRO A 193 19.00 13.80 -23.43
N SER A 194 18.43 12.82 -24.14
CA SER A 194 18.98 11.47 -24.34
C SER A 194 20.26 11.47 -25.15
#